data_AF-A0A515KG35-F1
#
_entry.id   AF-A0A515KG35-F1
#
_cell.length_a   1.000
_cell.length_b   1.000
_cell.length_c   1.000
_cell.angle_alpha   90.00
_cell.angle_beta   90.00
_cell.angle_gamma   90.00
#
_symmetry.space_group_name_H-M   'P 1'
#
loop_
_entity.id
_entity.type
_entity.pdbx_description
1 polymer ?
#
loop_
_entity_poly.entity_id
_entity_poly.type
_entity_poly.pdbx_seq_one_letter_code
_entity_poly.pdbx_strand_id
1 'polypeptide(L)'
;MAFRSALSLALLGALLAVPAATAQAVNEATGLWQTQAGDARVRVSKCGGAICATVASLRDKLDPQTGKPAIDDKNPDPAKATRSIIGIHLFIDMRPTAPGRWSGQIYNADDGKTYTSNISLAGSDTLRVEGCVGAFCGGENWSRVGK
;
A
#
# COMPACT_ATOMS: atom_id res chain seq x y z
N MET A 1 -48.89 32.06 45.04
CA MET A 1 -48.10 32.99 44.19
C MET A 1 -46.78 33.20 44.93
N ALA A 2 -45.56 33.03 44.42
CA ALA A 2 -45.06 33.20 43.06
C ALA A 2 -43.70 32.45 42.87
N PHE A 3 -43.46 31.98 41.62
CA PHE A 3 -42.20 31.81 40.86
C PHE A 3 -40.99 31.10 41.52
N ARG A 4 -40.69 29.83 41.22
CA ARG A 4 -39.95 29.31 40.04
C ARG A 4 -38.68 30.09 39.69
N SER A 5 -37.50 29.46 39.83
CA SER A 5 -36.53 29.25 38.74
C SER A 5 -35.33 28.41 39.21
N ALA A 6 -35.13 27.27 38.55
CA ALA A 6 -33.95 26.44 38.65
C ALA A 6 -32.88 26.98 37.70
N LEU A 7 -31.63 27.11 38.16
CA LEU A 7 -30.49 27.35 37.28
C LEU A 7 -29.60 26.10 37.31
N SER A 8 -29.88 25.18 36.38
CA SER A 8 -28.97 24.08 36.06
C SER A 8 -27.91 24.61 35.10
N LEU A 9 -26.68 24.76 35.59
CA LEU A 9 -25.52 25.12 34.78
C LEU A 9 -25.13 23.90 33.91
N ALA A 10 -25.61 23.85 32.66
CA ALA A 10 -25.23 22.81 31.71
C ALA A 10 -23.84 23.13 31.13
N LEU A 11 -22.83 22.38 31.55
CA LEU A 11 -21.47 22.43 31.04
C LEU A 11 -21.44 21.76 29.64
N LEU A 12 -21.57 22.54 28.56
CA LEU A 12 -21.45 22.02 27.19
C LEU A 12 -19.97 21.88 26.82
N GLY A 13 -19.38 20.73 27.11
CA GLY A 13 -18.06 20.35 26.61
C GLY A 13 -18.14 20.08 25.10
N ALA A 14 -17.57 20.95 24.28
CA ALA A 14 -17.41 20.72 22.85
C ALA A 14 -16.42 19.56 22.63
N LEU A 15 -16.93 18.37 22.31
CA LEU A 15 -16.10 17.26 21.83
C LEU A 15 -15.51 17.64 20.47
N LEU A 16 -14.19 17.88 20.45
CA LEU A 16 -13.41 17.97 19.23
C LEU A 16 -13.43 16.60 18.53
N ALA A 17 -14.23 16.47 17.48
CA ALA A 17 -14.21 15.30 16.62
C ALA A 17 -12.88 15.25 15.85
N VAL A 18 -11.98 14.38 16.29
CA VAL A 18 -10.71 14.10 15.60
C VAL A 18 -11.04 13.38 14.27
N PRO A 19 -10.50 13.79 13.13
CA PRO A 19 -10.83 13.17 11.84
C PRO A 19 -10.21 11.76 11.77
N ALA A 20 -11.03 10.73 11.99
CA ALA A 20 -10.63 9.32 11.96
C ALA A 20 -10.47 8.72 10.54
N ALA A 21 -10.77 9.49 9.49
CA ALA A 21 -10.90 8.98 8.13
C ALA A 21 -9.59 8.42 7.54
N THR A 22 -8.42 8.91 7.98
CA THR A 22 -7.12 8.46 7.47
C THR A 22 -6.69 7.13 8.08
N ALA A 23 -6.99 6.89 9.36
CA ALA A 23 -6.59 5.67 10.06
C ALA A 23 -7.33 4.44 9.53
N GLN A 24 -8.62 4.58 9.20
CA GLN A 24 -9.44 3.49 8.67
C GLN A 24 -8.97 3.05 7.28
N ALA A 25 -8.73 4.00 6.37
CA ALA A 25 -8.28 3.67 5.03
C ALA A 25 -6.91 2.97 4.99
N VAL A 26 -5.98 3.36 5.88
CA VAL A 26 -4.69 2.65 5.99
C VAL A 26 -4.89 1.22 6.49
N ASN A 27 -5.77 1.01 7.47
CA ASN A 27 -6.13 -0.35 7.91
C ASN A 27 -6.69 -1.18 6.74
N GLU A 28 -7.57 -0.59 5.93
CA GLU A 28 -8.14 -1.23 4.75
C GLU A 28 -7.07 -1.59 3.70
N ALA A 29 -6.05 -0.76 3.49
CA ALA A 29 -4.96 -1.11 2.57
C ALA A 29 -4.02 -2.21 3.10
N THR A 30 -3.90 -2.38 4.42
CA THR A 30 -3.06 -3.45 4.98
C THR A 30 -3.62 -4.84 4.66
N GLY A 31 -2.72 -5.79 4.43
CA GLY A 31 -3.08 -7.17 4.13
C GLY A 31 -2.17 -7.81 3.08
N LEU A 32 -2.59 -8.99 2.64
CA LEU A 32 -1.94 -9.72 1.56
C LEU A 32 -2.73 -9.53 0.27
N TRP A 33 -2.03 -9.17 -0.80
CA TRP A 33 -2.59 -8.84 -2.09
C TRP A 33 -1.94 -9.71 -3.18
N GLN A 34 -2.72 -10.15 -4.15
CA GLN A 34 -2.27 -10.85 -5.35
C GLN A 34 -2.13 -9.83 -6.47
N THR A 35 -0.98 -9.79 -7.14
CA THR A 35 -0.77 -8.97 -8.35
C THR A 35 -1.75 -9.35 -9.46
N GLN A 36 -1.99 -8.44 -10.41
CA GLN A 36 -2.98 -8.70 -11.46
C GLN A 36 -2.58 -9.88 -12.36
N ALA A 37 -1.29 -10.04 -12.63
CA ALA A 37 -0.75 -11.17 -13.39
C ALA A 37 -0.79 -12.50 -12.61
N GLY A 38 -1.04 -12.49 -11.29
CA GLY A 38 -1.10 -13.70 -10.47
C GLY A 38 0.27 -14.30 -10.13
N ASP A 39 1.36 -13.62 -10.45
CA ASP A 39 2.74 -14.07 -10.28
C ASP A 39 3.34 -13.80 -8.90
N ALA A 40 2.82 -12.81 -8.17
CA ALA A 40 3.32 -12.44 -6.85
C ALA A 40 2.19 -12.14 -5.86
N ARG A 41 2.43 -12.51 -4.60
CA ARG A 41 1.68 -12.01 -3.46
C ARG A 41 2.51 -11.00 -2.71
N VAL A 42 1.92 -9.83 -2.46
CA VAL A 42 2.56 -8.68 -1.83
C VAL A 42 1.87 -8.39 -0.51
N ARG A 43 2.65 -8.30 0.56
CA ARG A 43 2.15 -7.87 1.87
C ARG A 43 2.26 -6.35 1.96
N VAL A 44 1.12 -5.69 2.09
CA VAL A 44 1.03 -4.26 2.40
C VAL A 44 0.87 -4.09 3.91
N SER A 45 1.67 -3.22 4.50
CA SER A 45 1.71 -2.95 5.94
C SER A 45 1.93 -1.47 6.23
N LYS A 46 1.65 -1.05 7.46
CA LYS A 46 2.02 0.29 7.93
C LYS A 46 3.52 0.35 8.20
N CYS A 47 4.16 1.44 7.79
CA CYS A 47 5.55 1.73 8.13
C CYS A 47 5.70 3.23 8.45
N GLY A 48 5.72 3.56 9.75
CA GLY A 48 5.66 4.94 10.20
C GLY A 48 4.40 5.65 9.70
N GLY A 49 4.55 6.81 9.07
CA GLY A 49 3.46 7.58 8.45
C GLY A 49 3.09 7.19 7.02
N ALA A 50 3.61 6.06 6.51
CA ALA A 50 3.45 5.57 5.15
C ALA A 50 2.89 4.13 5.13
N ILE A 51 2.60 3.63 3.92
CA ILE A 51 2.43 2.20 3.69
C ILE A 51 3.68 1.63 3.01
N CYS A 52 4.03 0.41 3.36
CA CYS A 52 5.12 -0.35 2.75
C CYS A 52 4.57 -1.62 2.14
N ALA A 53 5.16 -2.04 1.02
CA ALA A 53 4.85 -3.30 0.36
C ALA A 53 6.10 -4.19 0.32
N THR A 54 5.95 -5.46 0.64
CA THR A 54 7.00 -6.47 0.53
C THR A 54 6.51 -7.68 -0.24
N VAL A 55 7.31 -8.20 -1.17
CA VAL A 55 7.01 -9.45 -1.87
C VAL A 55 7.00 -10.60 -0.86
N ALA A 56 5.82 -11.18 -0.61
CA ALA A 56 5.64 -12.24 0.36
C ALA A 56 5.85 -13.64 -0.26
N SER A 57 5.46 -13.82 -1.51
CA SER A 57 5.69 -15.07 -2.25
C SER A 57 5.54 -14.87 -3.74
N LEU A 58 6.23 -15.71 -4.52
CA LEU A 58 5.99 -15.86 -5.96
C LEU A 58 5.18 -17.12 -6.23
N ARG A 59 4.39 -17.11 -7.32
CA ARG A 59 3.75 -18.29 -7.91
C ARG A 59 4.82 -19.30 -8.34
N ASP A 60 5.77 -18.83 -9.12
CA ASP A 60 6.93 -19.59 -9.57
C ASP A 60 8.12 -19.25 -8.66
N LYS A 61 8.42 -20.13 -7.69
CA LYS A 61 9.49 -19.89 -6.70
C LYS A 61 10.89 -20.09 -7.25
N LEU A 62 11.01 -20.91 -8.28
CA LEU A 62 12.24 -21.21 -8.99
C LEU A 62 12.15 -20.64 -10.39
N ASP A 63 13.22 -20.01 -10.83
CA ASP A 63 13.40 -19.60 -12.21
C ASP A 63 13.40 -20.86 -13.10
N PRO A 64 12.57 -20.92 -14.15
CA PRO A 64 12.40 -22.13 -14.96
C PRO A 64 13.61 -22.44 -15.84
N GLN A 65 14.49 -21.47 -16.11
CA GLN A 65 15.69 -21.67 -16.92
C GLN A 65 16.86 -22.22 -16.09
N THR A 66 16.98 -21.76 -14.84
CA THR A 66 18.13 -22.05 -13.97
C THR A 66 17.82 -23.05 -12.87
N GLY A 67 16.53 -23.27 -12.55
CA GLY A 67 16.09 -24.08 -11.41
C GLY A 67 16.42 -23.47 -10.04
N LYS A 68 16.90 -22.23 -9.99
CA LYS A 68 17.31 -21.53 -8.76
C LYS A 68 16.21 -20.58 -8.28
N PRO A 69 16.20 -20.17 -7.00
CA PRO A 69 15.29 -19.13 -6.53
C PRO A 69 15.40 -17.85 -7.36
N ALA A 70 14.26 -17.22 -7.67
CA ALA A 70 14.25 -15.96 -8.40
C ALA A 70 15.03 -14.86 -7.65
N ILE A 71 15.89 -14.16 -8.39
CA ILE A 71 16.72 -13.06 -7.90
C ILE A 71 16.39 -11.78 -8.68
N ASP A 72 16.82 -10.65 -8.14
CA ASP A 72 16.61 -9.32 -8.70
C ASP A 72 17.57 -8.98 -9.86
N ASP A 73 17.73 -9.90 -10.81
CA ASP A 73 18.76 -9.88 -11.86
C ASP A 73 18.76 -8.62 -12.74
N LYS A 74 17.61 -7.93 -12.84
CA LYS A 74 17.44 -6.68 -13.59
C LYS A 74 17.77 -5.43 -12.79
N ASN A 75 18.13 -5.54 -11.51
CA ASN A 75 18.47 -4.38 -10.71
C ASN A 75 19.70 -3.66 -11.29
N PRO A 76 19.63 -2.34 -11.54
CA PRO A 76 20.77 -1.59 -12.06
C PRO A 76 21.93 -1.47 -11.06
N ASP A 77 21.68 -1.70 -9.77
CA ASP A 77 22.71 -1.79 -8.73
C ASP A 77 23.23 -3.24 -8.65
N PRO A 78 24.49 -3.52 -9.07
CA PRO A 78 25.04 -4.87 -9.08
C PRO A 78 25.06 -5.53 -7.70
N ALA A 79 25.12 -4.75 -6.62
CA ALA A 79 25.09 -5.29 -5.26
C ALA A 79 23.69 -5.81 -4.87
N LYS A 80 22.64 -5.35 -5.55
CA LYS A 80 21.26 -5.80 -5.34
C LYS A 80 20.85 -6.85 -6.36
N ALA A 81 21.52 -6.94 -7.51
CA ALA A 81 21.16 -7.83 -8.61
C ALA A 81 21.21 -9.34 -8.28
N THR A 82 21.70 -9.71 -7.10
CA THR A 82 21.79 -11.09 -6.61
C THR A 82 20.89 -11.39 -5.41
N ARG A 83 20.13 -10.39 -4.93
CA ARG A 83 19.20 -10.58 -3.80
C ARG A 83 17.96 -11.35 -4.26
N SER A 84 17.32 -12.07 -3.34
CA SER A 84 16.04 -12.74 -3.64
C SER A 84 14.95 -11.72 -3.95
N ILE A 85 14.07 -12.05 -4.90
CA ILE A 85 12.85 -11.28 -5.17
C ILE A 85 11.90 -11.30 -3.95
N ILE A 86 11.80 -12.45 -3.28
CA ILE A 86 11.01 -12.57 -2.06
C ILE A 86 11.69 -11.71 -0.97
N GLY A 87 10.92 -10.82 -0.35
CA GLY A 87 11.42 -9.87 0.65
C GLY A 87 11.77 -8.49 0.11
N ILE A 88 11.75 -8.26 -1.22
CA ILE A 88 11.96 -6.92 -1.77
C ILE A 88 10.86 -5.97 -1.30
N HIS A 89 11.28 -4.77 -0.87
CA HIS A 89 10.38 -3.65 -0.64
C HIS A 89 10.05 -2.96 -1.96
N LEU A 90 8.77 -2.90 -2.31
CA LEU A 90 8.30 -2.32 -3.57
C LEU A 90 7.96 -0.84 -3.43
N PHE A 91 7.30 -0.45 -2.33
CA PHE A 91 6.88 0.94 -2.12
C PHE A 91 7.99 1.76 -1.46
N ILE A 92 8.21 2.95 -2.01
CA ILE A 92 9.21 3.92 -1.57
C ILE A 92 8.48 5.23 -1.27
N ASP A 93 8.56 5.71 -0.02
CA ASP A 93 7.90 6.95 0.44
C ASP A 93 6.39 7.05 0.10
N MET A 94 5.68 5.92 0.14
CA MET A 94 4.26 5.84 -0.22
C MET A 94 3.35 6.38 0.88
N ARG A 95 3.07 7.69 0.81
CA ARG A 95 2.41 8.47 1.86
C ARG A 95 0.95 8.73 1.53
N PRO A 96 0.07 8.83 2.55
CA PRO A 96 -1.34 9.12 2.34
C PRO A 96 -1.52 10.52 1.76
N THR A 97 -2.37 10.64 0.75
CA THR A 97 -2.74 11.92 0.12
C THR A 97 -4.22 12.27 0.33
N ALA A 98 -5.07 11.25 0.47
CA ALA A 98 -6.47 11.36 0.84
C ALA A 98 -6.93 10.03 1.46
N PRO A 99 -8.14 9.95 2.07
CA PRO A 99 -8.69 8.66 2.47
C PRO A 99 -8.68 7.66 1.31
N GLY A 100 -8.05 6.52 1.54
CA GLY A 100 -7.94 5.44 0.56
C GLY A 100 -6.99 5.73 -0.60
N ARG A 101 -6.13 6.75 -0.51
CA ARG A 101 -5.18 7.14 -1.57
C ARG A 101 -3.79 7.45 -1.01
N TRP A 102 -2.77 7.00 -1.74
CA TRP A 102 -1.36 7.22 -1.43
C TRP A 102 -0.59 7.61 -2.68
N SER A 103 0.53 8.32 -2.48
CA SER A 103 1.47 8.65 -3.54
C SER A 103 2.90 8.53 -3.04
N GLY A 104 3.81 8.17 -3.94
CA GLY A 104 5.21 7.92 -3.67
C GLY A 104 5.88 7.35 -4.91
N GLN A 105 6.71 6.33 -4.71
CA GLN A 105 7.35 5.59 -5.80
C GLN A 105 7.16 4.08 -5.61
N ILE A 106 7.27 3.35 -6.72
CA ILE A 106 7.27 1.88 -6.76
C ILE A 106 8.48 1.36 -7.52
N TYR A 107 9.19 0.41 -6.93
CA TYR A 107 10.19 -0.39 -7.60
C TYR A 107 9.54 -1.57 -8.31
N ASN A 108 9.83 -1.75 -9.59
CA ASN A 108 9.44 -2.91 -10.38
C ASN A 108 10.64 -3.81 -10.63
N ALA A 109 10.63 -5.02 -10.05
CA ALA A 109 11.71 -5.98 -10.25
C ALA A 109 11.72 -6.58 -11.67
N ASP A 110 10.57 -6.55 -12.38
CA ASP A 110 10.46 -7.13 -13.73
C ASP A 110 11.21 -6.33 -14.79
N ASP A 111 11.56 -5.08 -14.51
CA ASP A 111 12.34 -4.22 -15.40
C ASP A 111 13.48 -3.46 -14.70
N GLY A 112 13.62 -3.64 -13.38
CA GLY A 112 14.65 -3.00 -12.57
C GLY A 112 14.45 -1.51 -12.33
N LYS A 113 13.30 -0.93 -12.70
CA LYS A 113 13.08 0.53 -12.67
C LYS A 113 12.22 0.95 -11.48
N THR A 114 12.30 2.24 -11.18
CA THR A 114 11.45 2.90 -10.19
C THR A 114 10.56 3.91 -10.88
N TYR A 115 9.29 3.94 -10.52
CA TYR A 115 8.27 4.79 -11.12
C TYR A 115 7.62 5.67 -10.05
N THR A 116 7.25 6.90 -10.42
CA THR A 116 6.27 7.66 -9.63
C THR A 116 4.99 6.86 -9.55
N SER A 117 4.40 6.74 -8.37
CA SER A 117 3.29 5.83 -8.16
C SER A 117 2.15 6.45 -7.37
N ASN A 118 0.93 6.09 -7.78
CA ASN A 118 -0.30 6.41 -7.06
C ASN A 118 -1.04 5.11 -6.74
N ILE A 119 -1.50 5.00 -5.51
CA ILE A 119 -2.23 3.83 -5.02
C ILE A 119 -3.61 4.28 -4.56
N SER A 120 -4.63 3.50 -4.89
CA SER A 120 -5.98 3.73 -4.38
C SER A 120 -6.72 2.46 -4.02
N LEU A 121 -7.58 2.53 -3.02
CA LEU A 121 -8.58 1.50 -2.76
C LEU A 121 -9.71 1.65 -3.77
N ALA A 122 -9.84 0.69 -4.68
CA ALA A 122 -10.90 0.62 -5.68
C ALA A 122 -12.04 -0.32 -5.23
N GLY A 123 -12.21 -0.46 -3.91
CA GLY A 123 -13.12 -1.40 -3.24
C GLY A 123 -12.46 -2.05 -2.03
N SER A 124 -13.21 -2.85 -1.26
CA SER A 124 -12.67 -3.56 -0.09
C SER A 124 -11.60 -4.61 -0.45
N ASP A 125 -11.72 -5.17 -1.67
CA ASP A 125 -10.93 -6.31 -2.14
C ASP A 125 -10.02 -5.96 -3.33
N THR A 126 -9.94 -4.68 -3.71
CA THR A 126 -9.18 -4.22 -4.88
C THR A 126 -8.28 -3.05 -4.52
N LEU A 127 -6.98 -3.23 -4.70
CA LEU A 127 -5.97 -2.18 -4.59
C LEU A 127 -5.48 -1.83 -5.99
N ARG A 128 -5.77 -0.61 -6.44
CA ARG A 128 -5.24 -0.07 -7.70
C ARG A 128 -3.83 0.44 -7.44
N VAL A 129 -2.84 -0.09 -8.18
CA VAL A 129 -1.44 0.30 -8.08
C VAL A 129 -0.97 0.81 -9.44
N GLU A 130 -0.62 2.09 -9.53
CA GLU A 130 -0.25 2.74 -10.78
C GLU A 130 1.20 3.22 -10.73
N GLY A 131 1.92 3.06 -11.83
CA GLY A 131 3.24 3.61 -12.08
C GLY A 131 3.20 4.55 -13.29
N CYS A 132 3.87 5.70 -13.19
CA CYS A 132 3.86 6.74 -14.22
C CYS A 132 5.28 7.10 -14.68
N VAL A 133 5.40 7.41 -15.97
CA VAL A 133 6.57 8.04 -16.60
C VAL A 133 6.11 9.34 -17.26
N GLY A 134 6.45 10.47 -16.65
CA GLY A 134 5.91 11.77 -17.06
C GLY A 134 4.39 11.79 -16.95
N ALA A 135 3.71 12.14 -18.04
CA ALA A 135 2.24 12.21 -18.10
C ALA A 135 1.55 10.85 -18.37
N PHE A 136 2.31 9.80 -18.66
CA PHE A 136 1.75 8.48 -18.99
C PHE A 136 1.75 7.58 -17.77
N CYS A 137 0.59 7.03 -17.42
CA CYS A 137 0.43 6.11 -16.30
C CYS A 137 -0.14 4.78 -16.79
N GLY A 138 0.40 3.69 -16.26
CA GLY A 138 -0.14 2.35 -16.36
C GLY A 138 -0.26 1.74 -14.96
N GLY A 139 -0.98 0.64 -14.82
CA GLY A 139 -1.08 0.02 -13.50
C GLY A 139 -1.89 -1.24 -13.47
N GLU A 140 -1.94 -1.83 -12.28
CA GLU A 140 -2.59 -3.09 -11.99
C GLU A 140 -3.71 -2.95 -10.96
N ASN A 141 -4.68 -3.85 -11.04
CA ASN A 141 -5.63 -4.09 -9.95
C ASN A 141 -5.19 -5.34 -9.19
N TRP A 142 -4.69 -5.14 -7.97
CA TRP A 142 -4.34 -6.23 -7.08
C TRP A 142 -5.56 -6.68 -6.29
N SER A 143 -5.71 -8.00 -6.12
CA SER A 143 -6.86 -8.60 -5.42
C SER A 143 -6.47 -9.06 -4.02
N ARG A 144 -7.34 -8.83 -3.02
CA ARG A 144 -7.09 -9.28 -1.65
C ARG A 144 -7.05 -10.80 -1.55
N VAL A 145 -6.11 -11.33 -0.76
CA VAL A 145 -5.95 -12.76 -0.47
C VAL A 145 -6.53 -13.11 0.90
N GLY A 146 -7.21 -14.26 0.98
CA GLY A 146 -7.57 -14.90 2.26
C GLY A 146 -8.80 -14.33 2.94
N LYS A 147 -9.95 -14.39 2.27
CA LYS A 147 -11.25 -14.19 2.92
C LYS A 147 -11.47 -15.21 4.04
#